data_AF-A0A7V5YH33-F1
#
_entry.id   AF-A0A7V5YH33-F1
#
_cell.length_a   1.000
_cell.length_b   1.000
_cell.length_c   1.000
_cell.angle_alpha   90.00
_cell.angle_beta   90.00
_cell.angle_gamma   90.00
#
_symmetry.space_group_name_H-M   'P 1'
#
loop_
_entity.id
_entity.type
_entity.pdbx_description
1 polymer ?
#
loop_
_entity_poly.entity_id
_entity_poly.type
_entity_poly.pdbx_seq_one_letter_code
_entity_poly.pdbx_strand_id
1 'polypeptide(L)' 'MDDKTLLQMANDVRKNAYCPYSNFPVGAALLCSDGTVFTGVNVENAVNGLSICA' A
#
# COMPACT_ATOMS: atom_id res chain seq x y z
N MET A 1 14.12 -12.20 3.52
CA MET A 1 13.96 -10.99 2.71
C MET A 1 14.55 -9.82 3.48
N ASP A 2 15.16 -8.85 2.82
CA ASP A 2 15.72 -7.66 3.50
C ASP A 2 14.77 -6.45 3.41
N ASP A 3 15.02 -5.45 4.25
CA ASP A 3 14.19 -4.25 4.34
C ASP A 3 14.17 -3.44 3.03
N LYS A 4 15.28 -3.44 2.29
CA LYS A 4 15.37 -2.74 0.99
C LYS A 4 14.42 -3.35 -0.04
N THR A 5 14.33 -4.67 -0.07
CA THR A 5 13.42 -5.39 -0.94
C THR A 5 11.97 -5.08 -0.61
N LEU A 6 11.60 -5.08 0.68
CA LEU A 6 10.24 -4.72 1.12
C LEU A 6 9.90 -3.26 0.81
N LEU A 7 10.83 -2.33 1.02
CA LEU A 7 10.65 -0.92 0.66
C LEU A 7 10.45 -0.74 -0.85
N GLN A 8 11.18 -1.50 -1.68
CA GLN A 8 11.00 -1.46 -3.13
C GLN A 8 9.60 -1.96 -3.51
N MET A 9 9.14 -3.07 -2.95
CA MET A 9 7.80 -3.61 -3.19
C MET A 9 6.69 -2.64 -2.79
N ALA A 10 6.82 -1.99 -1.63
CA ALA A 10 5.89 -0.96 -1.17
C ALA A 10 5.86 0.27 -2.10
N ASN A 11 7.02 0.72 -2.58
CA ASN A 11 7.12 1.82 -3.55
C ASN A 11 6.50 1.45 -4.91
N ASP A 12 6.73 0.22 -5.38
CA ASP A 12 6.24 -0.24 -6.68
C ASP A 12 4.72 -0.42 -6.68
N VAL A 13 4.13 -0.92 -5.58
CA VAL A 13 2.67 -1.10 -5.50
C VAL A 13 1.93 0.22 -5.31
N ARG A 14 2.55 1.22 -4.66
CA ARG A 14 1.96 2.55 -4.38
C ARG A 14 1.32 3.20 -5.60
N LYS A 15 1.84 2.96 -6.81
CA LYS A 15 1.29 3.48 -8.08
C LYS A 15 -0.12 2.99 -8.40
N ASN A 16 -0.58 1.93 -7.72
CA ASN A 16 -1.92 1.35 -7.88
C ASN A 16 -2.94 1.95 -6.90
N ALA A 17 -2.54 2.88 -6.02
CA ALA A 17 -3.43 3.52 -5.08
C ALA A 17 -4.61 4.20 -5.78
N TYR A 18 -5.82 3.98 -5.27
CA TYR A 18 -7.00 4.72 -5.69
C TYR A 18 -7.20 5.88 -4.71
N CYS A 19 -6.63 7.04 -5.03
CA CYS A 19 -6.67 8.21 -4.15
C CYS A 19 -7.01 9.52 -4.90
N PRO A 20 -8.14 9.58 -5.64
CA PRO A 20 -8.46 10.75 -6.45
C PRO A 20 -8.84 11.99 -5.60
N TYR A 21 -9.16 11.81 -4.32
CA TYR A 21 -9.61 12.91 -3.47
C TYR A 21 -8.43 13.59 -2.79
N SER A 22 -7.48 12.83 -2.22
CA SER A 22 -6.28 13.41 -1.59
C SER A 22 -5.12 13.64 -2.55
N ASN A 23 -5.07 12.90 -3.68
CA ASN A 23 -3.90 12.81 -4.54
C ASN A 23 -2.62 12.37 -3.80
N PHE A 24 -2.78 11.60 -2.72
CA PHE A 24 -1.70 11.14 -1.86
C PHE A 24 -1.61 9.60 -1.88
N PRO A 25 -0.80 9.02 -2.80
CA PRO A 25 -0.71 7.57 -2.92
C PRO A 25 0.22 6.99 -1.85
N VAL A 26 -0.22 5.92 -1.19
CA VAL A 26 0.50 5.18 -0.14
C VAL A 26 0.55 3.70 -0.53
N GLY A 27 1.69 3.06 -0.31
CA GLY A 27 1.88 1.62 -0.55
C GLY A 27 2.58 0.96 0.64
N ALA A 28 2.26 -0.31 0.88
CA ALA A 28 2.80 -1.12 1.96
C ALA A 28 3.18 -2.53 1.46
N ALA A 29 4.11 -3.16 2.17
CA ALA A 29 4.50 -4.55 1.98
C ALA A 29 4.67 -5.22 3.36
N LEU A 30 3.93 -6.30 3.59
CA LEU A 30 3.92 -7.08 4.82
C LEU A 30 4.59 -8.43 4.59
N LEU A 31 5.69 -8.69 5.31
CA LEU A 31 6.36 -10.00 5.33
C LEU A 31 5.75 -10.89 6.42
N CYS A 32 5.16 -12.01 6.02
CA CYS A 32 4.67 -13.04 6.93
C CYS A 32 5.81 -13.95 7.43
N SER A 33 5.56 -14.66 8.53
CA SER A 33 6.54 -15.57 9.16
C SER A 33 6.93 -16.76 8.28
N ASP A 34 6.08 -17.14 7.32
CA ASP A 34 6.33 -18.20 6.33
C ASP A 34 7.10 -17.70 5.09
N GLY A 35 7.42 -16.40 5.04
CA GLY A 35 8.10 -15.76 3.92
C GLY A 35 7.18 -15.21 2.83
N THR A 36 5.87 -15.40 2.92
CA THR A 36 4.89 -14.79 2.01
C THR A 36 4.90 -13.27 2.18
N VAL A 37 4.77 -12.52 1.08
CA VAL A 37 4.63 -11.06 1.12
C VAL A 37 3.28 -10.64 0.56
N PHE A 38 2.52 -9.91 1.36
CA PHE A 38 1.31 -9.22 0.91
C PHE A 38 1.61 -7.74 0.68
N THR A 39 1.09 -7.19 -0.41
CA THR A 39 1.20 -5.76 -0.70
C THR A 39 -0.17 -5.09 -0.60
N GLY A 40 -0.16 -3.81 -0.24
CA GLY A 40 -1.37 -3.01 -0.02
C GLY A 40 -1.18 -1.58 -0.49
N VAL A 41 -2.30 -0.90 -0.77
CA VAL A 41 -2.36 0.51 -1.13
C VAL A 41 -3.55 1.16 -0.45
N ASN A 42 -3.52 2.48 -0.27
CA ASN A 42 -4.72 3.18 0.15
C ASN A 42 -5.78 3.19 -0.96
N VAL A 43 -7.03 2.99 -0.54
CA VAL A 43 -8.21 3.02 -1.40
C VAL A 43 -9.21 3.99 -0.78
N GLU A 44 -9.46 5.08 -1.48
CA GLU A 44 -10.35 6.12 -1.00
C GLU A 44 -11.80 5.92 -1.49
N ASN A 45 -12.70 6.64 -0.83
CA ASN A 45 -14.08 6.75 -1.23
C ASN A 45 -14.54 8.20 -1.10
N ALA A 46 -15.58 8.60 -1.85
CA ALA A 46 -16.18 9.93 -1.73
C ALA A 46 -16.68 10.22 -0.31
N VAL A 47 -17.06 9.18 0.44
CA VAL A 47 -17.28 9.25 1.88
C VAL A 47 -15.94 8.99 2.57
N ASN A 48 -15.26 10.06 3.01
CA ASN A 48 -13.91 9.98 3.60
C ASN A 48 -13.75 8.93 4.72
N GLY A 49 -14.82 8.68 5.50
CA GLY A 49 -14.81 7.68 6.57
C GLY A 49 -14.76 6.22 6.11
N LEU A 50 -14.94 5.96 4.80
CA LEU A 50 -14.83 4.63 4.20
C LEU A 50 -13.47 4.41 3.52
N SER A 51 -12.58 5.39 3.51
CA SER A 51 -11.23 5.23 2.99
C SER A 51 -10.43 4.26 3.86
N ILE A 52 -9.64 3.41 3.22
CA ILE A 52 -8.80 2.39 3.88
C ILE A 52 -7.33 2.70 3.57
N CYS A 53 -6.47 2.57 4.58
CA CYS A 53 -5.03 2.73 4.45
C CYS A 53 -4.38 1.54 3.71
N ALA A 54 -3.14 1.75 3.26
CA ALA A 54 -2.31 0.71 2.67
C ALA A 54 -1.96 -0.41 3.66
#